data_AF-M4X5V1-F1
#
_entry.id   AF-M4X5V1-F1
#
_cell.length_a   1.000
_cell.length_b   1.000
_cell.length_c   1.000
_cell.angle_alpha   90.00
_cell.angle_beta   90.00
_cell.angle_gamma   90.00
#
_symmetry.space_group_name_H-M   'P 1'
#
loop_
_entity.id
_entity.type
_entity.pdbx_description
1 polymer ?
#
loop_
_entity_poly.entity_id
_entity_poly.type
_entity_poly.pdbx_seq_one_letter_code
_entity_poly.pdbx_strand_id
1 'polypeptide(L)'
;MKKRKLYFLCAFFLFCTTSLLLITGSSLLTLSLNESNTLPLGTFITWFGIIALPLTLYFGINEFENPSTKMTKMLANLSKASITLAVLWIVISYILAGNISFTFSETNNFQGGQLAMKLFWINTYGTIIIPILILITYWVSKLFFKFSK
;
A
#
# COMPACT_ATOMS: atom_id res chain seq x y z
N MET A 1 18.75 15.48 -2.39
CA MET A 1 18.82 14.53 -3.53
C MET A 1 19.35 13.13 -3.16
N LYS A 2 20.56 12.96 -2.59
CA LYS A 2 21.11 11.61 -2.28
C LYS A 2 20.21 10.77 -1.34
N LYS A 3 19.71 11.36 -0.26
CA LYS A 3 18.82 10.68 0.71
C LYS A 3 17.49 10.23 0.09
N ARG A 4 16.87 11.10 -0.71
CA ARG A 4 15.59 10.79 -1.40
C ARG A 4 15.74 9.62 -2.38
N LYS A 5 16.81 9.61 -3.19
CA LYS A 5 17.09 8.50 -4.10
C LYS A 5 17.28 7.20 -3.33
N LEU A 6 17.95 7.24 -2.18
CA LEU A 6 18.05 6.08 -1.29
C LEU A 6 16.68 5.61 -0.79
N TYR A 7 15.83 6.50 -0.28
CA TYR A 7 14.48 6.15 0.17
C TYR A 7 13.62 5.56 -0.94
N PHE A 8 13.70 6.12 -2.14
CA PHE A 8 13.07 5.54 -3.33
C PHE A 8 13.55 4.12 -3.59
N LEU A 9 14.88 3.89 -3.61
CA LEU A 9 15.44 2.56 -3.88
C LEU A 9 15.06 1.55 -2.79
N CYS A 10 15.10 1.95 -1.52
CA CYS A 10 14.69 1.09 -0.41
C CYS A 10 13.20 0.72 -0.51
N ALA A 11 12.33 1.70 -0.74
CA ALA A 11 10.89 1.44 -0.91
C ALA A 11 10.61 0.57 -2.15
N PHE A 12 11.27 0.85 -3.27
CA PHE A 12 11.09 0.06 -4.49
C PHE A 12 11.56 -1.38 -4.32
N PHE A 13 12.73 -1.58 -3.72
CA PHE A 13 13.26 -2.90 -3.42
C PHE A 13 12.35 -3.68 -2.46
N LEU A 14 11.85 -3.03 -1.41
CA LEU A 14 10.91 -3.63 -0.46
C LEU A 14 9.58 -4.02 -1.13
N PHE A 15 9.07 -3.17 -2.01
CA PHE A 15 7.87 -3.48 -2.80
C PHE A 15 8.10 -4.68 -3.70
N CYS A 16 9.16 -4.68 -4.52
CA CYS A 16 9.48 -5.78 -5.43
C CYS A 16 9.70 -7.11 -4.70
N THR A 17 10.48 -7.10 -3.61
CA THR A 17 10.72 -8.31 -2.81
C THR A 17 9.43 -8.85 -2.20
N THR A 18 8.59 -7.98 -1.63
CA THR A 18 7.29 -8.39 -1.09
C THR A 18 6.38 -8.96 -2.18
N SER A 19 6.29 -8.31 -3.34
CA SER A 19 5.50 -8.81 -4.46
C SER A 19 6.00 -10.16 -4.94
N LEU A 20 7.32 -10.37 -5.02
CA LEU A 20 7.90 -11.67 -5.38
C LEU A 20 7.52 -12.77 -4.38
N LEU A 21 7.59 -12.49 -3.07
CA LEU A 21 7.18 -13.45 -2.05
C LEU A 21 5.69 -13.83 -2.17
N LEU A 22 4.82 -12.82 -2.38
CA LEU A 22 3.38 -13.02 -2.57
C LEU A 22 3.05 -13.82 -3.84
N ILE A 23 3.67 -13.47 -4.97
CA ILE A 23 3.43 -14.13 -6.26
C ILE A 23 3.92 -15.59 -6.23
N THR A 24 5.06 -15.84 -5.59
CA THR A 24 5.63 -17.19 -5.49
C THR A 24 4.97 -18.06 -4.42
N GLY A 25 4.12 -17.48 -3.55
CA GLY A 25 3.53 -18.21 -2.43
C GLY A 25 4.59 -18.71 -1.43
N SER A 26 5.64 -17.92 -1.20
CA SER A 26 6.77 -18.31 -0.34
C SER A 26 6.31 -18.80 1.04
N SER A 27 6.94 -19.86 1.55
CA SER A 27 6.69 -20.41 2.89
C SER A 27 6.98 -19.41 4.02
N LEU A 28 7.76 -18.36 3.75
CA LEU A 28 7.98 -17.27 4.70
C LEU A 28 6.68 -16.52 5.05
N LEU A 29 5.69 -16.52 4.16
CA LEU A 29 4.42 -15.83 4.39
C LEU A 29 3.54 -16.53 5.43
N THR A 30 3.70 -17.85 5.60
CA THR A 30 2.91 -18.65 6.53
C THR A 30 3.65 -18.95 7.83
N LEU A 31 4.91 -18.54 7.95
CA LEU A 31 5.68 -18.69 9.18
C LEU A 31 5.02 -17.92 10.33
N SER A 32 4.76 -18.59 11.45
CA SER A 32 4.24 -17.95 12.65
C SER A 32 5.36 -17.31 13.47
N LEU A 33 5.10 -16.12 14.00
CA LEU A 33 5.99 -15.40 14.91
C LEU A 33 5.66 -15.64 16.38
N ASN A 34 4.62 -16.40 16.70
CA ASN A 34 4.26 -16.79 18.06
C ASN A 34 3.91 -18.28 18.17
N GLU A 35 4.06 -18.82 19.39
CA GLU A 35 3.81 -20.24 19.68
C GLU A 35 2.35 -20.65 19.44
N SER A 36 1.41 -19.73 19.61
CA SER A 36 -0.02 -19.98 19.38
C SER A 36 -0.43 -20.01 17.90
N ASN A 37 0.51 -19.83 16.96
CA ASN A 37 0.25 -19.83 15.51
C ASN A 37 -0.80 -18.81 15.04
N THR A 38 -0.95 -17.71 15.78
CA THR A 38 -1.93 -16.67 15.47
C THR A 38 -1.34 -15.44 14.83
N LEU A 39 -0.02 -15.33 14.72
CA LEU A 39 0.67 -14.12 14.24
C LEU A 39 1.56 -14.43 13.02
N PRO A 40 1.00 -14.44 11.79
CA PRO A 40 1.74 -14.79 10.59
C PRO A 40 2.74 -13.68 10.20
N LEU A 41 3.98 -14.07 9.88
CA LEU A 41 4.99 -13.17 9.33
C LEU A 41 4.53 -12.54 8.01
N GLY A 42 3.74 -13.26 7.21
CA GLY A 42 3.14 -12.77 5.97
C GLY A 42 2.27 -11.53 6.15
N THR A 43 1.61 -11.37 7.30
CA THR A 43 0.83 -10.16 7.60
C THR A 43 1.72 -8.92 7.60
N PHE A 44 2.88 -8.99 8.26
CA PHE A 44 3.83 -7.88 8.35
C PHE A 44 4.55 -7.65 7.03
N ILE A 45 4.97 -8.72 6.35
CA ILE A 45 5.56 -8.64 5.01
C ILE A 45 4.60 -7.90 4.07
N THR A 46 3.34 -8.32 4.02
CA THR A 46 2.30 -7.69 3.19
C THR A 46 2.08 -6.24 3.57
N TRP A 47 1.99 -5.93 4.86
CA TRP A 47 1.81 -4.56 5.34
C TRP A 47 2.96 -3.64 4.90
N PHE A 48 4.21 -4.10 5.05
CA PHE A 48 5.37 -3.35 4.58
C PHE A 48 5.38 -3.18 3.06
N GLY A 49 4.99 -4.20 2.29
CA GLY A 49 4.83 -4.08 0.83
C GLY A 49 3.75 -3.06 0.42
N ILE A 50 2.60 -3.07 1.10
CA ILE A 50 1.51 -2.11 0.89
C ILE A 50 1.98 -0.68 1.17
N ILE A 51 2.76 -0.44 2.22
CA ILE A 51 3.37 0.87 2.52
C ILE A 51 4.44 1.24 1.49
N ALA A 52 5.23 0.27 1.03
CA ALA A 52 6.34 0.49 0.13
C ALA A 52 5.92 1.04 -1.24
N LEU A 53 4.74 0.64 -1.75
CA LEU A 53 4.21 1.10 -3.02
C LEU A 53 3.99 2.64 -3.08
N PRO A 54 3.15 3.25 -2.23
CA PRO A 54 2.94 4.70 -2.26
C PRO A 54 4.20 5.48 -1.84
N LEU A 55 5.10 4.91 -1.03
CA LEU A 55 6.42 5.52 -0.75
C LEU A 55 7.32 5.55 -1.99
N THR A 56 7.34 4.47 -2.77
CA THR A 56 8.08 4.40 -4.05
C THR A 56 7.63 5.53 -4.98
N LEU A 57 6.32 5.76 -5.06
CA LEU A 57 5.75 6.85 -5.85
C LEU A 57 6.15 8.22 -5.31
N TYR A 58 5.95 8.42 -4.01
CA TYR A 58 6.22 9.69 -3.37
C TYR A 58 7.68 10.12 -3.50
N PHE A 59 8.63 9.20 -3.33
CA PHE A 59 10.06 9.48 -3.47
C PHE A 59 10.55 9.41 -4.92
N GLY A 60 9.92 8.63 -5.78
CA GLY A 60 10.27 8.51 -7.21
C GLY A 60 9.91 9.76 -8.03
N ILE A 61 8.81 10.43 -7.68
CA ILE A 61 8.33 11.63 -8.39
C ILE A 61 8.82 12.89 -7.68
N ASN A 62 9.92 13.49 -8.15
CA ASN A 62 10.56 14.66 -7.51
C ASN A 62 9.60 15.83 -7.25
N GLU A 63 8.61 16.01 -8.12
CA GLU A 63 7.63 17.10 -8.04
C GLU A 63 6.62 16.91 -6.89
N PHE A 64 6.56 15.75 -6.24
CA PHE A 64 5.69 15.57 -5.06
C PHE A 64 6.27 16.16 -3.77
N GLU A 65 7.57 16.49 -3.75
CA GLU A 65 8.19 17.24 -2.65
C GLU A 65 7.97 18.74 -2.82
N ASN A 66 8.21 19.23 -4.04
CA ASN A 66 8.05 20.64 -4.39
C ASN A 66 7.19 20.75 -5.67
N PRO A 67 5.86 20.70 -5.52
CA PRO A 67 4.96 20.72 -6.67
C PRO A 67 5.00 22.08 -7.38
N SER A 68 5.19 22.05 -8.70
CA SER A 68 5.26 23.24 -9.54
C SER A 68 3.90 23.67 -10.10
N THR A 69 2.90 22.78 -10.08
CA THR A 69 1.56 23.03 -10.64
C THR A 69 0.45 22.63 -9.67
N LYS A 70 -0.77 23.16 -9.86
CA LYS A 70 -1.93 22.78 -9.04
C LYS A 70 -2.24 21.28 -9.14
N MET A 71 -2.10 20.70 -10.34
CA MET A 71 -2.30 19.26 -10.57
C MET A 71 -1.28 18.41 -9.81
N THR A 72 0.01 18.74 -9.91
CA THR A 72 1.06 18.02 -9.16
C THR A 72 0.91 18.19 -7.66
N LYS A 73 0.46 19.36 -7.17
CA LYS A 73 0.16 19.59 -5.75
C LYS A 73 -0.99 18.70 -5.26
N MET A 74 -2.06 18.58 -6.04
CA MET A 74 -3.17 17.67 -5.74
C MET A 74 -2.70 16.21 -5.67
N LEU A 75 -1.95 15.75 -6.67
CA LEU A 75 -1.41 14.39 -6.71
C LEU A 75 -0.44 14.10 -5.56
N ALA A 76 0.39 15.07 -5.18
CA ALA A 76 1.29 14.95 -4.03
C ALA A 76 0.52 14.76 -2.71
N ASN A 77 -0.59 15.50 -2.52
CA ASN A 77 -1.45 15.35 -1.36
C ASN A 77 -2.19 14.01 -1.35
N LEU A 78 -2.70 13.56 -2.50
CA LEU A 78 -3.30 12.22 -2.64
C LEU A 78 -2.28 11.11 -2.36
N SER A 79 -1.02 11.28 -2.79
CA SER A 79 0.06 10.35 -2.49
C SER A 79 0.35 10.27 -0.99
N LYS A 80 0.37 11.41 -0.28
CA LYS A 80 0.49 11.43 1.19
C LYS A 80 -0.70 10.74 1.88
N ALA A 81 -1.92 11.01 1.43
CA ALA A 81 -3.12 10.34 1.95
C ALA A 81 -3.07 8.82 1.72
N SER A 82 -2.58 8.38 0.56
CA SER A 82 -2.36 6.97 0.24
C SER A 82 -1.31 6.31 1.13
N ILE A 83 -0.22 7.01 1.48
CA ILE A 83 0.76 6.53 2.48
C ILE A 83 0.07 6.36 3.83
N THR A 84 -0.71 7.35 4.28
CA THR A 84 -1.44 7.26 5.55
C THR A 84 -2.39 6.07 5.57
N LEU A 85 -3.16 5.87 4.50
CA LEU A 85 -4.08 4.74 4.37
C LEU A 85 -3.34 3.39 4.41
N ALA A 86 -2.19 3.30 3.73
CA ALA A 86 -1.34 2.09 3.74
C ALA A 86 -0.77 1.78 5.13
N VAL A 87 -0.34 2.81 5.88
CA VAL A 87 0.11 2.64 7.27
C VAL A 87 -1.05 2.17 8.16
N LEU A 88 -2.24 2.75 7.99
CA LEU A 88 -3.43 2.36 8.75
C LEU A 88 -4.04 1.01 8.33
N TRP A 89 -3.56 0.41 7.23
CA TRP A 89 -4.13 -0.82 6.69
C TRP A 89 -4.23 -1.93 7.74
N ILE A 90 -3.16 -2.17 8.52
CA ILE A 90 -3.15 -3.24 9.52
C ILE A 90 -4.20 -3.01 10.63
N VAL A 91 -4.38 -1.76 11.06
CA VAL A 91 -5.32 -1.38 12.13
C VAL A 91 -6.76 -1.57 11.63
N ILE A 92 -7.05 -1.07 10.43
CA ILE A 92 -8.36 -1.22 9.79
C ILE A 92 -8.68 -2.71 9.59
N SER A 93 -7.72 -3.49 9.08
CA SER A 93 -7.87 -4.92 8.86
C SER A 93 -8.11 -5.69 10.16
N TYR A 94 -7.40 -5.34 11.23
CA TYR A 94 -7.62 -5.94 12.55
C TYR A 94 -9.02 -5.62 13.11
N ILE A 95 -9.47 -4.37 13.00
CA ILE A 95 -10.81 -3.97 13.45
C ILE A 95 -11.89 -4.76 12.69
N LEU A 96 -11.70 -4.97 11.38
CA LEU A 96 -12.64 -5.72 10.54
C LEU A 96 -12.63 -7.22 10.83
N ALA A 97 -11.45 -7.83 10.98
CA ALA A 97 -11.32 -9.28 11.14
C ALA A 97 -11.44 -9.77 12.60
N GLY A 98 -11.08 -8.93 13.57
CA GLY A 98 -10.95 -9.30 14.98
C GLY A 98 -9.71 -10.15 15.31
N ASN A 99 -8.80 -10.33 14.35
CA ASN A 99 -7.57 -11.11 14.50
C ASN A 99 -6.48 -10.60 13.54
N ILE A 100 -5.21 -10.92 13.81
CA ILE A 100 -4.06 -10.44 13.02
C ILE A 100 -3.79 -11.30 11.77
N SER A 101 -4.38 -12.49 11.68
CA SER A 101 -4.33 -13.35 10.49
C SER A 101 -5.34 -12.95 9.42
N PHE A 102 -6.20 -11.96 9.70
CA PHE A 102 -7.27 -11.47 8.85
C PHE A 102 -8.17 -12.58 8.30
N THR A 103 -8.51 -13.55 9.15
CA THR A 103 -9.44 -14.64 8.80
C THR A 103 -10.89 -14.19 8.99
N PHE A 104 -11.75 -14.57 8.05
CA PHE A 104 -13.18 -14.27 8.05
C PHE A 104 -13.99 -15.57 7.99
N SER A 105 -15.21 -15.55 8.51
CA SER A 105 -16.09 -16.71 8.61
C SER A 105 -17.54 -16.34 8.28
N GLU A 106 -18.34 -17.34 7.91
CA GLU A 106 -19.77 -17.17 7.67
C GLU A 106 -20.52 -17.04 8.99
N THR A 107 -20.60 -15.81 9.50
CA THR A 107 -21.33 -15.48 10.72
C THR A 107 -22.24 -14.27 10.49
N ASN A 108 -23.27 -14.14 11.33
CA ASN A 108 -24.18 -12.99 11.33
C ASN A 108 -23.56 -11.75 12.01
N ASN A 109 -22.40 -11.89 12.65
CA ASN A 109 -21.71 -10.77 13.28
C ASN A 109 -21.01 -9.91 12.22
N PHE A 110 -20.90 -8.61 12.49
CA PHE A 110 -20.17 -7.71 11.59
C PHE A 110 -18.68 -8.03 11.56
N GLN A 111 -18.01 -7.94 12.71
CA GLN A 111 -16.57 -8.23 12.84
C GLN A 111 -16.31 -9.72 12.56
N GLY A 112 -15.33 -10.00 11.71
CA GLY A 112 -15.01 -11.35 11.25
C GLY A 112 -16.04 -11.96 10.29
N GLY A 113 -17.13 -11.26 9.99
CA GLY A 113 -18.19 -11.70 9.09
C GLY A 113 -18.01 -11.26 7.63
N GLN A 114 -18.97 -11.65 6.80
CA GLN A 114 -18.92 -11.46 5.34
C GLN A 114 -18.91 -9.99 4.90
N LEU A 115 -19.64 -9.12 5.61
CA LEU A 115 -19.63 -7.69 5.30
C LEU A 115 -18.27 -7.06 5.61
N ALA A 116 -17.67 -7.40 6.76
CA ALA A 116 -16.32 -6.95 7.10
C ALA A 116 -15.27 -7.47 6.12
N MET A 117 -15.40 -8.71 5.63
CA MET A 117 -14.54 -9.26 4.58
C MET A 117 -14.58 -8.43 3.29
N LYS A 118 -15.78 -8.02 2.84
CA LYS A 118 -15.93 -7.15 1.66
C LYS A 118 -15.22 -5.81 1.87
N LEU A 119 -15.40 -5.19 3.04
CA LEU A 119 -14.73 -3.93 3.39
C LEU A 119 -13.21 -4.09 3.48
N PHE A 120 -12.73 -5.22 4.00
CA PHE A 120 -11.31 -5.56 4.05
C PHE A 120 -10.70 -5.62 2.65
N TRP A 121 -11.38 -6.28 1.70
CA TRP A 121 -10.91 -6.33 0.30
C TRP A 121 -10.97 -4.97 -0.39
N ILE A 122 -12.04 -4.19 -0.16
CA ILE A 122 -12.12 -2.81 -0.69
C ILE A 122 -10.96 -1.96 -0.16
N ASN A 123 -10.66 -2.04 1.14
CA ASN A 123 -9.53 -1.34 1.76
C ASN A 123 -8.20 -1.81 1.15
N THR A 124 -7.99 -3.12 1.04
CA THR A 124 -6.77 -3.71 0.49
C THR A 124 -6.55 -3.33 -0.96
N TYR A 125 -7.54 -3.50 -1.83
CA TYR A 125 -7.45 -3.07 -3.22
C TYR A 125 -7.28 -1.56 -3.34
N GLY A 126 -7.97 -0.77 -2.52
CA GLY A 126 -7.82 0.68 -2.47
C GLY A 126 -6.37 1.09 -2.20
N THR A 127 -5.70 0.46 -1.23
CA THR A 127 -4.29 0.77 -0.91
C THR A 127 -3.31 0.49 -2.05
N ILE A 128 -3.67 -0.37 -3.01
CA ILE A 128 -2.83 -0.71 -4.17
C ILE A 128 -3.23 0.10 -5.41
N ILE A 129 -4.54 0.21 -5.68
CA ILE A 129 -5.07 0.85 -6.89
C ILE A 129 -4.86 2.37 -6.85
N ILE A 130 -5.10 3.02 -5.71
CA ILE A 130 -4.93 4.48 -5.55
C ILE A 130 -3.52 4.94 -5.96
N PRO A 131 -2.41 4.38 -5.42
CA PRO A 131 -1.08 4.78 -5.82
C PRO A 131 -0.79 4.58 -7.33
N ILE A 132 -1.31 3.51 -7.92
CA ILE A 132 -1.18 3.24 -9.36
C ILE A 132 -1.94 4.30 -10.18
N LEU A 133 -3.16 4.65 -9.79
CA LEU A 133 -3.94 5.70 -10.47
C LEU A 133 -3.26 7.08 -10.37
N ILE A 134 -2.64 7.39 -9.23
CA ILE A 134 -1.83 8.60 -9.06
C ILE A 134 -0.67 8.62 -10.05
N LEU A 135 0.05 7.50 -10.21
CA LEU A 135 1.15 7.37 -11.18
C LEU A 135 0.67 7.63 -12.60
N ILE A 136 -0.40 6.95 -13.01
CA ILE A 136 -0.96 7.06 -14.36
C ILE A 136 -1.38 8.51 -14.63
N THR A 137 -2.10 9.12 -13.69
CA THR A 137 -2.56 10.51 -13.82
C THR A 137 -1.39 11.49 -13.88
N TYR A 138 -0.33 11.24 -13.11
CA TYR A 138 0.91 12.03 -13.19
C TYR A 138 1.52 11.97 -14.59
N TRP A 139 1.74 10.77 -15.14
CA TRP A 139 2.31 10.60 -16.48
C TRP A 139 1.43 11.19 -17.58
N VAL A 140 0.12 10.96 -17.52
CA VAL A 140 -0.87 11.56 -18.42
C VAL A 140 -0.76 13.08 -18.38
N SER A 141 -0.72 13.68 -17.19
CA SER A 141 -0.54 15.13 -17.07
C SER A 141 0.75 15.62 -17.72
N LYS A 142 1.85 14.86 -17.61
CA LYS A 142 3.12 15.22 -18.26
C LYS A 142 3.06 15.14 -19.76
N LEU A 143 2.32 14.19 -20.34
CA LEU A 143 2.18 14.09 -21.79
C LEU A 143 1.42 15.30 -22.34
N PHE A 144 0.29 15.68 -21.74
CA PHE A 144 -0.55 16.76 -22.26
C PHE A 144 0.00 18.17 -21.98
N PHE A 145 0.66 18.39 -20.83
CA PHE A 145 1.19 19.72 -20.47
C PHE A 145 2.62 19.99 -20.95
N LYS A 146 3.33 18.99 -21.51
CA LYS A 146 4.67 19.17 -22.10
C LYS A 146 4.63 19.79 -23.50
N PHE A 147 3.46 19.81 -24.17
CA PHE A 147 3.25 20.47 -25.47
C PHE A 147 2.72 21.91 -25.36
N SER A 148 2.58 22.45 -24.14
CA SER A 148 2.04 23.80 -23.88
C SER A 148 3.14 24.83 -23.58
N LYS A 149 4.40 24.56 -23.93
CA LYS A 149 5.52 25.47 -23.73
C LYS A 149 6.19 25.84 -25.03
#